data_AF-A0A661M6N1-F1
#
_entry.id   AF-A0A661M6N1-F1
#
_cell.length_a   1.000
_cell.length_b   1.000
_cell.length_c   1.000
_cell.angle_alpha   90.00
_cell.angle_beta   90.00
_cell.angle_gamma   90.00
#
_symmetry.space_group_name_H-M   'P 1'
#
loop_
_entity.id
_entity.type
_entity.pdbx_description
1 polymer ?
#
loop_
_entity_poly.entity_id
_entity_poly.type
_entity_poly.pdbx_seq_one_letter_code
_entity_poly.pdbx_strand_id
1 'polypeptide(L)'
;MRPNSKVYGALDSELAVLSALILDRSVLSDVRRILTPSYFIQEKCEILYRAMLNIIDSGLLPLNGKPEPFPLDILTSHLEKLGVLDRVGGKDFIVELAESTLTTASLPYHLRQIKIRSLRRRARMLADIKDEGEFYEQLKQLHNDATLVRIGGCQELESIIISAEQYQTFNLPPTKMFLNPWLRENSITLVSGWRGIGKTFCALQSSTAVGKC
;
A
#
# COMPACT_ATOMS: atom_id res chain seq x y z
N MET A 1 -28.14 -3.61 12.41
CA MET A 1 -27.43 -2.32 12.37
C MET A 1 -26.01 -2.58 11.86
N ARG A 2 -25.70 -2.26 10.60
CA ARG A 2 -24.30 -2.27 10.12
C ARG A 2 -23.64 -0.99 10.66
N PRO A 3 -22.53 -1.05 11.40
CA PRO A 3 -21.83 0.15 11.82
C PRO A 3 -21.36 0.88 10.56
N ASN A 4 -21.52 2.21 10.59
CA ASN A 4 -21.37 3.13 9.48
C ASN A 4 -19.94 3.08 8.91
N SER A 5 -19.73 2.34 7.81
CA SER A 5 -18.41 2.01 7.24
C SER A 5 -17.73 3.14 6.44
N LYS A 6 -18.29 4.36 6.43
CA LYS A 6 -17.82 5.44 5.55
C LYS A 6 -16.65 6.28 6.10
N VAL A 7 -16.29 6.15 7.39
CA VAL A 7 -15.26 7.01 8.03
C VAL A 7 -14.01 6.26 8.51
N TYR A 8 -14.10 4.96 8.81
CA TYR A 8 -12.99 4.18 9.40
C TYR A 8 -11.78 4.05 8.46
N GLY A 9 -11.98 3.72 7.18
CA GLY A 9 -10.86 3.44 6.26
C GLY A 9 -9.95 4.62 5.88
N ALA A 10 -10.17 5.83 6.43
CA ALA A 10 -9.29 6.99 6.21
C ALA A 10 -8.16 7.09 7.22
N LEU A 11 -8.52 6.95 8.48
CA LEU A 11 -7.57 6.92 9.58
C LEU A 11 -6.74 5.65 9.49
N ASP A 12 -7.38 4.53 9.15
CA ASP A 12 -6.71 3.25 8.95
C ASP A 12 -5.61 3.33 7.86
N SER A 13 -5.83 4.09 6.77
CA SER A 13 -4.81 4.23 5.72
C SER A 13 -3.63 5.11 6.12
N GLU A 14 -3.86 6.20 6.86
CA GLU A 14 -2.78 7.08 7.32
C GLU A 14 -1.89 6.37 8.33
N LEU A 15 -2.51 5.69 9.30
CA LEU A 15 -1.82 4.84 10.28
C LEU A 15 -1.12 3.65 9.59
N ALA A 16 -1.73 3.05 8.56
CA ALA A 16 -1.09 1.99 7.76
C ALA A 16 0.22 2.44 7.11
N VAL A 17 0.24 3.65 6.53
CA VAL A 17 1.45 4.15 5.88
C VAL A 17 2.53 4.42 6.93
N LEU A 18 2.18 5.05 8.06
CA LEU A 18 3.16 5.38 9.08
C LEU A 18 3.70 4.15 9.81
N SER A 19 2.85 3.17 10.12
CA SER A 19 3.28 1.89 10.69
C SER A 19 4.20 1.13 9.72
N ALA A 20 3.86 1.08 8.43
CA ALA A 20 4.73 0.49 7.42
C ALA A 20 6.10 1.18 7.33
N LEU A 21 6.15 2.51 7.46
CA LEU A 21 7.41 3.27 7.50
C LEU A 21 8.23 3.02 8.78
N ILE A 22 7.56 2.76 9.90
CA ILE A 22 8.21 2.37 11.15
C ILE A 22 8.82 0.97 11.03
N LEU A 23 8.11 0.04 10.37
CA LEU A 23 8.61 -1.33 10.16
C LEU A 23 9.76 -1.37 9.16
N ASP A 24 9.67 -0.59 8.08
CA ASP A 24 10.67 -0.52 7.05
C ASP A 24 10.87 0.93 6.57
N ARG A 25 11.94 1.54 7.08
CA ARG A 25 12.30 2.92 6.72
C ARG A 25 12.82 3.06 5.30
N SER A 26 13.25 1.96 4.65
CA SER A 26 13.78 2.02 3.28
C SER A 26 12.72 2.43 2.27
N VAL A 27 11.46 2.09 2.56
CA VAL A 27 10.28 2.40 1.74
C VAL A 27 9.94 3.90 1.77
N LEU A 28 10.48 4.66 2.72
CA LEU A 28 10.26 6.09 2.81
C LEU A 28 10.67 6.85 1.54
N SER A 29 11.72 6.39 0.85
CA SER A 29 12.15 6.94 -0.43
C SER A 29 11.04 6.90 -1.48
N ASP A 30 10.34 5.77 -1.58
CA ASP A 30 9.25 5.59 -2.52
C ASP A 30 8.00 6.37 -2.10
N VAL A 31 7.70 6.36 -0.80
CA VAL A 31 6.57 7.12 -0.24
C VAL A 31 6.74 8.62 -0.45
N ARG A 32 7.94 9.17 -0.23
CA ARG A 32 8.26 10.59 -0.41
C ARG A 32 8.03 11.09 -1.84
N ARG A 33 8.15 10.21 -2.83
CA ARG A 33 7.87 10.56 -4.24
C ARG A 33 6.37 10.73 -4.52
N ILE A 34 5.51 10.17 -3.66
CA ILE A 34 4.06 10.10 -3.86
C ILE A 34 3.32 11.04 -2.91
N LEU A 35 3.73 11.08 -1.65
CA LEU A 35 3.05 11.81 -0.58
C LEU A 35 3.88 13.00 -0.10
N THR A 36 3.17 14.10 0.12
CA THR A 36 3.66 15.28 0.82
C THR A 36 2.97 15.33 2.19
N PRO A 37 3.58 15.89 3.26
CA PRO A 37 2.93 15.99 4.57
C PRO A 37 1.54 16.63 4.52
N SER A 38 1.31 17.60 3.63
CA SER A 38 0.00 18.26 3.46
C SER A 38 -1.11 17.35 2.93
N TYR A 39 -0.81 16.12 2.49
CA TYR A 39 -1.82 15.18 2.00
C TYR A 39 -2.55 14.46 3.13
N PHE A 40 -1.97 14.40 4.32
CA PHE A 40 -2.61 13.80 5.49
C PHE A 40 -3.80 14.65 5.95
N ILE A 41 -4.78 13.98 6.55
CA ILE A 41 -5.98 14.58 7.12
C ILE A 41 -5.75 14.81 8.62
N GLN A 42 -5.14 13.83 9.31
CA GLN A 42 -4.82 13.97 10.71
C GLN A 42 -3.53 14.77 10.89
N GLU A 43 -3.62 15.85 11.68
CA GLU A 43 -2.47 16.67 12.04
C GLU A 43 -1.36 15.84 12.71
N LYS A 44 -1.75 14.86 13.55
CA LYS A 44 -0.82 13.93 14.21
C LYS A 44 0.04 13.16 13.21
N CYS A 45 -0.60 12.62 12.17
CA CYS A 45 0.04 11.86 11.10
C CYS A 45 0.92 12.76 10.23
N GLU A 46 0.45 13.99 9.93
CA GLU A 46 1.24 14.99 9.22
C GLU A 46 2.52 15.34 9.98
N ILE A 47 2.42 15.64 11.28
CA ILE A 47 3.56 15.98 12.14
C ILE A 47 4.54 14.81 12.20
N LEU A 48 4.05 13.59 12.40
CA LEU A 48 4.90 12.40 12.49
C LEU A 48 5.65 12.15 11.18
N TYR A 49 4.95 12.20 10.04
CA TYR A 49 5.56 12.02 8.73
C TYR A 49 6.59 13.12 8.42
N ARG A 50 6.28 14.38 8.74
CA ARG A 50 7.23 15.51 8.59
C ARG A 50 8.46 15.32 9.47
N ALA A 51 8.30 14.83 10.70
CA ALA A 51 9.42 14.54 11.58
C ALA A 51 10.34 13.44 11.00
N MET A 52 9.75 12.35 10.47
CA MET A 52 10.52 11.29 9.81
C MET A 52 11.32 11.82 8.61
N LEU A 53 10.72 12.67 7.77
CA LEU A 53 11.42 13.33 6.66
C LEU A 53 12.58 14.20 7.15
N ASN A 54 12.36 15.03 8.17
CA ASN A 54 13.39 15.90 8.73
C ASN A 54 14.58 15.12 9.29
N ILE A 55 14.33 14.00 9.98
CA ILE A 55 15.39 13.14 10.53
C ILE A 55 16.28 12.59 9.40
N ILE A 56 15.68 12.17 8.30
CA ILE A 56 16.41 11.63 7.14
C ILE A 56 17.15 12.75 6.40
N ASP A 57 16.48 13.88 6.16
CA ASP A 57 17.07 15.03 5.45
C ASP A 57 18.20 15.70 6.25
N SER A 58 18.14 15.66 7.58
CA SER A 58 19.22 16.15 8.46
C SER A 58 20.45 15.24 8.47
N GLY A 59 20.39 14.05 7.85
CA GLY A 59 21.46 13.06 7.85
C GLY A 59 21.64 12.31 9.16
N LEU A 60 20.77 12.55 10.16
CA LEU A 60 20.80 11.86 11.46
C LEU A 60 20.56 10.35 11.28
N LEU A 61 19.73 9.98 10.31
CA LEU A 61 19.47 8.58 9.97
C LEU A 61 19.61 8.35 8.46
N PRO A 62 20.78 7.89 7.97
CA PRO A 62 20.98 7.63 6.55
C PRO A 62 20.19 6.40 6.07
N LEU A 63 19.64 6.51 4.87
CA LEU A 63 18.99 5.42 4.17
C LEU A 63 20.05 4.59 3.43
N ASN A 64 20.25 3.35 3.87
CA ASN A 64 21.26 2.45 3.30
C ASN A 64 20.70 1.47 2.25
N GLY A 65 19.44 1.67 1.82
CA GLY A 65 18.73 0.79 0.88
C GLY A 65 18.38 -0.60 1.42
N LYS A 66 18.76 -0.91 2.67
CA LYS A 66 18.40 -2.14 3.36
C LYS A 66 17.11 -1.94 4.16
N PRO A 67 16.23 -2.97 4.22
CA PRO A 67 15.05 -2.91 5.05
C PRO A 67 15.45 -2.92 6.52
N GLU A 68 15.21 -1.81 7.20
CA GLU A 68 15.52 -1.61 8.62
C GLU A 68 14.37 -0.84 9.28
N PRO A 69 13.99 -1.19 10.52
CA PRO A 69 12.96 -0.46 11.24
C PRO A 69 13.42 0.97 11.56
N PHE A 70 12.45 1.88 11.65
CA PHE A 70 12.70 3.23 12.13
C PHE A 70 12.90 3.21 13.65
N PRO A 71 14.02 3.72 14.18
CA PRO A 71 14.28 3.73 15.62
C PRO A 71 13.34 4.72 16.34
N LEU A 72 12.47 4.19 17.21
CA LEU A 72 11.45 4.97 17.93
C LEU A 72 12.06 5.99 18.90
N ASP A 73 13.21 5.66 19.50
CA ASP A 73 13.93 6.54 20.44
C ASP A 73 14.41 7.83 19.77
N ILE A 74 14.86 7.73 18.52
CA ILE A 74 15.28 8.89 17.72
C ILE A 74 14.07 9.73 17.35
N LEU A 75 12.98 9.08 16.95
CA LEU A 75 11.73 9.75 16.57
C LEU A 75 11.14 10.53 17.75
N THR A 76 11.03 9.89 18.91
CA THR A 76 10.52 10.51 20.15
C THR A 76 11.43 11.66 20.59
N SER A 77 12.74 11.45 20.65
CA SER A 77 13.70 12.51 21.01
C SER A 77 13.63 13.71 20.06
N HIS A 78 13.41 13.48 18.76
CA HIS A 78 13.26 14.54 17.79
C HIS A 78 11.94 15.32 17.98
N LEU A 79 10.83 14.64 18.27
CA LEU A 79 9.54 15.27 18.57
C LEU A 79 9.55 16.05 19.90
N GLU A 80 10.26 15.56 20.90
CA GLU A 80 10.48 16.26 22.18
C GLU A 80 11.25 17.56 21.98
N LYS A 81 12.36 17.52 21.21
CA LYS A 81 13.15 18.72 20.87
C LYS A 81 12.34 19.78 20.14
N LEU A 82 11.38 19.36 19.32
CA LEU A 82 10.46 20.26 18.61
C LEU A 82 9.29 20.75 19.47
N GLY A 83 9.08 20.20 20.67
CA GLY A 83 7.95 20.55 21.54
C GLY A 83 6.58 20.14 20.99
N VAL A 84 6.53 19.15 20.08
CA VAL A 84 5.28 18.71 19.41
C VAL A 84 4.87 17.29 19.79
N LEU A 85 5.60 16.62 20.68
CA LEU A 85 5.30 15.25 21.11
C LEU A 85 3.85 15.12 21.64
N ASP A 86 3.40 16.08 22.44
CA ASP A 86 2.04 16.07 23.02
C ASP A 86 0.95 16.18 21.94
N ARG A 87 1.22 16.90 20.84
CA ARG A 87 0.28 17.06 19.72
C ARG A 87 0.07 15.75 18.95
N VAL A 88 1.10 14.91 18.89
CA VAL A 88 1.03 13.59 18.24
C VAL A 88 0.29 12.56 19.11
N GLY A 89 0.15 12.81 20.43
CA GLY A 89 -0.47 11.90 21.38
C GLY A 89 0.51 11.20 22.31
N GLY A 90 1.74 11.71 22.43
CA GLY A 90 2.74 11.17 23.36
C GLY A 90 3.49 9.96 22.83
N LYS A 91 4.31 9.36 23.70
CA LYS A 91 5.10 8.16 23.38
C LYS A 91 4.20 6.94 23.14
N ASP A 92 3.12 6.83 23.91
CA ASP A 92 2.19 5.70 23.85
C ASP A 92 1.60 5.51 22.46
N PHE A 93 1.23 6.60 21.78
CA PHE A 93 0.71 6.56 20.41
C PHE A 93 1.73 6.01 19.41
N ILE A 94 3.01 6.33 19.56
CA ILE A 94 4.07 5.88 18.65
C ILE A 94 4.32 4.37 18.85
N VAL A 95 4.24 3.90 20.09
CA VAL A 95 4.34 2.47 20.42
C VAL A 95 3.14 1.71 19.86
N GLU A 96 1.92 2.21 20.08
CA GLU A 96 0.68 1.63 19.53
C GLU A 96 0.75 1.55 17.99
N LEU A 97 1.27 2.58 17.33
CA LEU A 97 1.45 2.61 15.88
C LEU A 97 2.48 1.58 15.38
N ALA A 98 3.53 1.31 16.15
CA ALA A 98 4.50 0.27 15.82
C ALA A 98 3.88 -1.14 15.96
N GLU A 99 2.92 -1.29 16.88
CA GLU A 99 2.19 -2.54 17.13
C GLU A 99 1.00 -2.76 16.20
N SER A 100 0.44 -1.71 15.59
CA SER A 100 -0.79 -1.75 14.78
C SER A 100 -0.63 -2.39 13.38
N THR A 101 0.26 -3.37 13.25
CA THR A 101 0.74 -4.08 12.05
C THR A 101 -0.12 -3.95 10.79
N LEU A 102 0.40 -3.21 9.80
CA LEU A 102 0.03 -3.36 8.39
C LEU A 102 1.27 -3.75 7.58
N THR A 103 1.16 -4.84 6.82
CA THR A 103 2.25 -5.36 5.98
C THR A 103 2.53 -4.39 4.83
N THR A 104 3.81 -4.18 4.51
CA THR A 104 4.27 -3.32 3.40
C THR A 104 3.65 -3.68 2.04
N ALA A 105 3.20 -4.93 1.86
CA ALA A 105 2.49 -5.40 0.67
C ALA A 105 1.21 -4.60 0.34
N SER A 106 0.53 -4.03 1.36
CA SER A 106 -0.67 -3.20 1.16
C SER A 106 -0.34 -1.71 0.97
N LEU A 107 0.93 -1.30 1.14
CA LEU A 107 1.31 0.10 1.12
C LEU A 107 0.88 0.86 -0.16
N PRO A 108 1.06 0.32 -1.39
CA PRO A 108 0.55 0.95 -2.61
C PRO A 108 -0.93 1.33 -2.55
N TYR A 109 -1.75 0.45 -1.97
CA TYR A 109 -3.18 0.67 -1.86
C TYR A 109 -3.47 1.85 -0.92
N HIS A 110 -2.84 1.89 0.26
CA HIS A 110 -3.06 2.96 1.24
C HIS A 110 -2.53 4.32 0.76
N LEU A 111 -1.37 4.36 0.12
CA LEU A 111 -0.83 5.58 -0.50
C LEU A 111 -1.81 6.17 -1.52
N ARG A 112 -2.39 5.31 -2.38
CA ARG A 112 -3.40 5.72 -3.35
C ARG A 112 -4.63 6.30 -2.68
N GLN A 113 -5.11 5.69 -1.60
CA GLN A 113 -6.28 6.19 -0.86
C GLN A 113 -6.05 7.57 -0.25
N ILE A 114 -4.87 7.80 0.36
CA ILE A 114 -4.52 9.11 0.93
C ILE A 114 -4.47 10.17 -0.18
N LYS A 115 -3.78 9.89 -1.30
CA LYS A 115 -3.67 10.83 -2.43
C LYS A 115 -5.05 11.17 -3.04
N ILE A 116 -5.91 10.18 -3.26
CA ILE A 116 -7.27 10.43 -3.79
C ILE A 116 -8.06 11.33 -2.83
N ARG A 117 -7.94 11.12 -1.52
CA ARG A 117 -8.65 11.93 -0.52
C ARG A 117 -8.13 13.36 -0.44
N SER A 118 -6.81 13.54 -0.49
CA SER A 118 -6.20 14.88 -0.50
C SER A 118 -6.63 15.68 -1.73
N LEU A 119 -6.62 15.06 -2.92
CA LEU A 119 -7.10 15.66 -4.16
C LEU A 119 -8.58 16.04 -4.07
N ARG A 120 -9.43 15.16 -3.54
CA ARG A 120 -10.86 15.46 -3.33
C ARG A 120 -11.11 16.59 -2.34
N ARG A 121 -10.26 16.75 -1.32
CA ARG A 121 -10.34 17.87 -0.36
C ARG A 121 -9.96 19.17 -1.06
N ARG A 122 -8.85 19.18 -1.79
CA ARG A 122 -8.40 20.36 -2.56
C ARG A 122 -9.42 20.77 -3.60
N ALA A 123 -9.96 19.83 -4.38
CA ALA A 123 -11.00 20.11 -5.37
C ALA A 123 -12.25 20.75 -4.75
N ARG A 124 -12.64 20.36 -3.52
CA ARG A 124 -13.72 21.03 -2.79
C ARG A 124 -13.34 22.46 -2.39
N MET A 125 -12.13 22.67 -1.87
CA MET A 125 -11.65 24.01 -1.53
C MET A 125 -11.62 24.94 -2.76
N LEU A 126 -11.26 24.41 -3.93
CA LEU A 126 -11.30 25.17 -5.19
C LEU A 126 -12.71 25.65 -5.56
N ALA A 127 -13.72 24.84 -5.28
CA ALA A 127 -15.11 25.20 -5.59
C ALA A 127 -15.61 26.40 -4.76
N ASP A 128 -14.96 26.70 -3.63
CA ASP A 128 -15.31 27.81 -2.75
C ASP A 128 -14.60 29.13 -3.13
N ILE A 129 -13.64 29.10 -4.07
CA ILE A 129 -12.86 30.28 -4.49
C ILE A 129 -13.70 31.14 -5.44
N LYS A 130 -13.78 32.45 -5.15
CA LYS A 130 -14.53 33.43 -5.96
C LYS A 130 -13.67 34.15 -7.00
N ASP A 131 -12.36 34.25 -6.76
CA ASP A 131 -11.43 34.90 -7.69
C ASP A 131 -11.05 33.93 -8.82
N GLU A 132 -11.33 34.34 -10.06
CA GLU A 132 -11.04 33.53 -11.24
C GLU A 132 -9.53 33.32 -11.44
N GLY A 133 -8.70 34.32 -11.12
CA GLY A 133 -7.25 34.24 -11.31
C GLY A 133 -6.60 33.17 -10.42
N GLU A 134 -6.89 33.23 -9.12
CA GLU A 134 -6.40 32.25 -8.14
C GLU A 134 -6.94 30.85 -8.42
N PHE A 135 -8.20 30.74 -8.85
CA PHE A 135 -8.82 29.47 -9.21
C PHE A 135 -8.08 28.74 -10.34
N TYR A 136 -7.71 29.45 -11.42
CA TYR A 136 -6.99 28.84 -12.54
C TYR A 136 -5.59 28.36 -12.14
N GLU A 137 -4.87 29.11 -11.30
CA GLU A 137 -3.55 28.69 -10.82
C GLU A 137 -3.62 27.42 -9.98
N GLN A 138 -4.54 27.38 -9.01
CA GLN A 138 -4.67 26.22 -8.15
C GLN A 138 -5.26 25.00 -8.88
N LEU A 139 -6.10 25.20 -9.90
CA LEU A 139 -6.53 24.12 -10.80
C LEU A 139 -5.36 23.51 -11.58
N LYS A 140 -4.45 24.33 -12.10
CA LYS A 140 -3.24 23.85 -12.78
C LYS A 140 -2.38 23.02 -11.83
N GLN A 141 -2.19 23.49 -10.59
CA GLN A 141 -1.47 22.74 -9.57
C GLN A 141 -2.15 21.40 -9.26
N LEU A 142 -3.47 21.39 -9.08
CA LEU A 142 -4.23 20.16 -8.84
C LEU A 142 -4.13 19.20 -10.01
N HIS A 143 -4.20 19.67 -11.26
CA HIS A 143 -4.05 18.84 -12.45
C HIS A 143 -2.68 18.17 -12.50
N ASN A 144 -1.61 18.92 -12.23
CA ASN A 144 -0.25 18.39 -12.16
C ASN A 144 -0.11 17.34 -11.06
N ASP A 145 -0.62 17.60 -9.85
CA ASP A 145 -0.60 16.65 -8.74
C ASP A 145 -1.47 15.41 -8.99
N ALA A 146 -2.56 15.58 -9.74
CA ALA A 146 -3.50 14.52 -10.10
C ALA A 146 -2.96 13.58 -11.18
N THR A 147 -1.92 13.98 -11.94
CA THR A 147 -1.22 13.04 -12.80
C THR A 147 -0.81 11.83 -11.96
N LEU A 148 -1.32 10.66 -12.36
CA LEU A 148 -1.22 9.44 -11.58
C LEU A 148 0.26 9.09 -11.46
N VAL A 149 0.79 9.15 -10.23
CA VAL A 149 2.07 8.50 -9.95
C VAL A 149 1.80 7.01 -10.09
N ARG A 150 2.36 6.41 -11.15
CA ARG A 150 2.34 4.97 -11.35
C ARG A 150 3.06 4.37 -10.16
N ILE A 151 2.32 3.67 -9.30
CA ILE A 151 2.93 3.01 -8.15
C ILE A 151 3.78 1.88 -8.73
N GLY A 152 5.09 1.97 -8.56
CA GLY A 152 6.01 0.91 -8.95
C GLY A 152 5.56 -0.41 -8.33
N GLY A 153 5.41 -1.44 -9.16
CA GLY A 153 5.03 -2.79 -8.73
C GLY A 153 3.98 -3.47 -9.61
N CYS A 154 3.12 -2.72 -10.31
CA CYS A 154 2.44 -3.29 -11.46
C CYS A 154 3.41 -3.22 -12.63
N GLN A 155 4.07 -4.35 -12.92
CA GLN A 155 4.53 -4.64 -14.28
C GLN A 155 3.46 -4.11 -15.25
N GLU A 156 3.86 -3.25 -16.18
CA GLU A 156 2.94 -2.75 -17.19
C GLU A 156 2.29 -3.97 -17.84
N LEU A 157 0.99 -3.91 -18.16
CA LEU A 157 0.36 -4.98 -18.95
C LEU A 157 1.22 -5.28 -20.19
N GLU A 158 1.83 -4.25 -20.76
CA GLU A 158 2.80 -4.31 -21.85
C GLU A 158 4.02 -5.22 -21.56
N SER A 159 4.50 -5.29 -20.33
CA SER A 159 5.58 -6.20 -19.93
C SER A 159 5.16 -7.66 -19.75
N ILE A 160 3.85 -7.90 -19.64
CA ILE A 160 3.23 -9.23 -19.55
C ILE A 160 2.73 -9.69 -20.94
N ILE A 161 2.39 -8.75 -21.82
CA ILE A 161 1.91 -9.02 -23.17
C ILE A 161 3.09 -9.43 -24.05
N ILE A 162 3.16 -10.73 -24.33
CA ILE A 162 4.10 -11.31 -25.29
C ILE A 162 3.47 -11.21 -26.70
N SER A 163 4.25 -10.86 -27.72
CA SER A 163 3.75 -10.83 -29.11
C SER A 163 3.47 -12.24 -29.65
N ALA A 164 2.64 -12.36 -30.69
CA ALA A 164 2.32 -13.67 -31.28
C ALA A 164 3.58 -14.41 -31.80
N GLU A 165 4.56 -13.68 -32.35
CA GLU A 165 5.84 -14.22 -32.82
C GLU A 165 6.73 -14.69 -31.66
N GLN A 166 6.74 -13.93 -30.57
CA GLN A 166 7.45 -14.30 -29.35
C GLN A 166 6.81 -15.53 -28.69
N TYR A 167 5.47 -15.64 -28.70
CA TYR A 167 4.77 -16.81 -28.15
C TYR A 167 5.11 -18.11 -28.90
N GLN A 168 5.25 -18.05 -30.23
CA GLN A 168 5.61 -19.22 -31.04
C GLN A 168 7.04 -19.72 -30.77
N THR A 169 7.94 -18.82 -30.35
CA THR A 169 9.34 -19.15 -30.00
C THR A 169 9.53 -19.41 -28.51
N PHE A 170 8.54 -19.10 -27.67
CA PHE A 170 8.61 -19.24 -26.23
C PHE A 170 8.37 -20.70 -25.80
N ASN A 171 9.42 -21.37 -25.34
CA ASN A 171 9.33 -22.73 -24.81
C ASN A 171 8.87 -22.69 -23.35
N LEU A 172 7.59 -22.92 -23.09
CA LEU A 172 7.04 -23.01 -21.75
C LEU A 172 7.62 -24.24 -21.03
N PRO A 173 8.12 -24.11 -19.78
CA PRO A 173 8.58 -25.26 -19.04
C PRO A 173 7.43 -26.27 -18.88
N PRO A 174 7.67 -27.57 -19.09
CA PRO A 174 6.63 -28.58 -18.90
C PRO A 174 6.18 -28.56 -17.44
N THR A 175 4.91 -28.26 -17.21
CA THR A 175 4.34 -28.29 -15.85
C THR A 175 4.13 -29.73 -15.42
N LYS A 176 4.55 -30.08 -14.19
CA LYS A 176 4.30 -31.42 -13.65
C LYS A 176 2.80 -31.65 -13.58
N MET A 177 2.34 -32.76 -14.13
CA MET A 177 0.91 -33.12 -14.14
C MET A 177 0.67 -34.20 -13.08
N PHE A 178 -0.13 -33.87 -12.08
CA PHE A 178 -0.47 -34.77 -10.98
C PHE A 178 -1.64 -35.69 -11.34
N LEU A 179 -2.62 -35.16 -12.09
CA LEU A 179 -3.76 -35.92 -12.60
C LEU A 179 -4.06 -35.45 -14.03
N ASN A 180 -3.87 -36.31 -15.02
CA ASN A 180 -4.12 -35.95 -16.42
C ASN A 180 -5.63 -36.01 -16.74
N PRO A 181 -6.27 -34.99 -17.32
CA PRO A 181 -5.77 -33.64 -17.67
C PRO A 181 -6.08 -32.56 -16.61
N TRP A 182 -6.64 -32.94 -15.46
CA TRP A 182 -7.35 -32.04 -14.54
C TRP A 182 -6.52 -31.34 -13.46
N LEU A 183 -5.33 -31.84 -13.11
CA LEU A 183 -4.52 -31.28 -12.03
C LEU A 183 -3.06 -31.14 -12.43
N ARG A 184 -2.60 -29.89 -12.53
CA ARG A 184 -1.21 -29.51 -12.82
C ARG A 184 -0.59 -28.81 -11.62
N GLU A 185 0.72 -28.79 -11.55
CA GLU A 185 1.47 -27.95 -10.60
C GLU A 185 1.12 -26.47 -10.78
N ASN A 186 0.99 -25.74 -9.66
CA ASN A 186 0.55 -24.33 -9.63
C ASN A 186 -0.83 -24.05 -10.28
N SER A 187 -1.70 -25.05 -10.42
CA SER A 187 -3.07 -24.85 -10.90
C SER A 187 -4.11 -24.85 -9.77
N ILE A 188 -5.21 -24.12 -9.97
CA ILE A 188 -6.40 -24.16 -9.10
C ILE A 188 -7.51 -24.88 -9.88
N THR A 189 -7.93 -26.05 -9.40
CA THR A 189 -9.01 -26.85 -10.02
C THR A 189 -10.25 -26.86 -9.12
N LEU A 190 -11.38 -26.37 -9.64
CA LEU A 190 -12.65 -26.32 -8.91
C LEU A 190 -13.50 -27.57 -9.21
N VAL A 191 -13.88 -28.31 -8.16
CA VAL A 191 -14.83 -29.44 -8.26
C VAL A 191 -16.22 -28.98 -7.83
N SER A 192 -17.10 -28.69 -8.79
CA SER A 192 -18.46 -28.19 -8.56
C SER A 192 -19.54 -29.20 -8.98
N GLY A 193 -20.78 -29.04 -8.48
CA GLY A 193 -21.89 -29.97 -8.73
C GLY A 193 -22.99 -29.91 -7.66
N TRP A 194 -24.13 -30.57 -7.89
CA TRP A 194 -25.29 -30.53 -6.96
C TRP A 194 -25.07 -31.35 -5.67
N ARG A 195 -25.89 -31.12 -4.63
CA ARG A 195 -25.77 -31.81 -3.33
C ARG A 195 -25.95 -33.32 -3.55
N GLY A 196 -25.17 -34.14 -2.84
CA GLY A 196 -25.26 -35.61 -2.93
C GLY A 196 -24.48 -36.26 -4.09
N ILE A 197 -23.96 -35.52 -5.07
CA ILE A 197 -23.29 -36.10 -6.26
C ILE A 197 -21.86 -36.64 -6.02
N GLY A 198 -21.40 -36.69 -4.76
CA GLY A 198 -20.11 -37.29 -4.42
C GLY A 198 -18.86 -36.42 -4.64
N LYS A 199 -19.00 -35.08 -4.69
CA LYS A 199 -17.84 -34.16 -4.81
C LYS A 199 -16.74 -34.42 -3.77
N THR A 200 -17.12 -34.63 -2.52
CA THR A 200 -16.19 -34.93 -1.42
C THR A 200 -15.46 -36.24 -1.66
N PHE A 201 -16.17 -37.26 -2.14
CA PHE A 201 -15.59 -38.56 -2.45
C PHE A 201 -14.59 -38.46 -3.61
N CYS A 202 -14.96 -37.74 -4.68
CA CYS A 202 -14.07 -37.47 -5.82
C CYS A 202 -12.78 -36.77 -5.38
N ALA A 203 -12.88 -35.70 -4.57
CA ALA A 203 -11.72 -34.97 -4.07
C ALA A 203 -10.78 -35.83 -3.20
N LEU A 204 -11.34 -36.65 -2.30
CA LEU A 204 -10.57 -37.59 -1.47
C LEU A 204 -9.83 -38.64 -2.31
N GLN A 205 -10.52 -39.24 -3.30
CA GLN A 205 -9.92 -40.24 -4.18
C GLN A 205 -8.80 -39.64 -5.03
N SER A 206 -9.01 -38.45 -5.61
CA SER A 206 -7.97 -37.72 -6.34
C SER A 206 -6.75 -37.41 -5.47
N SER A 207 -6.95 -37.02 -4.21
CA SER A 207 -5.85 -36.80 -3.27
C SER A 207 -5.05 -38.07 -2.98
N THR A 208 -5.72 -39.21 -2.75
CA THR A 208 -5.04 -40.49 -2.53
C THR A 208 -4.30 -41.01 -3.76
N ALA A 209 -4.81 -40.73 -4.97
CA ALA A 209 -4.18 -41.12 -6.22
C ALA A 209 -2.90 -40.31 -6.48
N VAL A 210 -2.92 -39.01 -6.15
CA VAL A 210 -1.76 -38.11 -6.31
C VAL A 210 -0.70 -38.36 -5.23
N GLY A 211 -1.09 -38.65 -3.98
CA GLY A 211 -0.15 -38.86 -2.87
C GLY A 211 0.68 -40.15 -2.93
N LYS A 212 0.43 -41.02 -3.92
CA LYS A 212 1.20 -42.26 -4.15
C LYS A 212 2.25 -42.14 -5.26
N CYS A 213 2.35 -40.98 -5.93
CA CYS A 213 3.27 -40.67 -7.02
C CYS A 213 4.31 -39.63 -6.60
#